data_AF-D1CT51-F1
#
_entry.id   AF-D1CT51-F1
#
_cell.length_a   1.000
_cell.length_b   1.000
_cell.length_c   1.000
_cell.angle_alpha   90.00
_cell.angle_beta   90.00
_cell.angle_gamma   90.00
#
_symmetry.space_group_name_H-M   'P 1'
#
loop_
_entity.id
_entity.type
_entity.pdbx_description
1 polymer ?
#
loop_
_entity_poly.entity_id
_entity_poly.type
_entity_poly.pdbx_seq_one_letter_code
_entity_poly.pdbx_strand_id
1 'polypeptide(L)' 'YDLRDVVPDLYLVRQGRPLFVEVAVTHTCDELKIERLRNRGISSVEIDLSRTPRDACLGDVRDAVLRTAPRS' A
#
# COMPACT_ATOMS: atom_id res chain seq x y z
N TYR A 1 -4.11 18.49 6.61
CA TYR A 1 -3.24 17.71 5.72
C TYR A 1 -3.76 17.86 4.31
N ASP A 2 -2.96 18.37 3.39
CA ASP A 2 -3.35 18.50 1.99
C ASP A 2 -3.14 17.16 1.27
N LEU A 3 -4.21 16.38 1.13
CA LEU A 3 -4.22 15.07 0.47
C LEU A 3 -4.24 15.17 -1.07
N ARG A 4 -4.22 16.38 -1.65
CA ARG A 4 -4.44 16.59 -3.09
C ARG A 4 -3.34 16.01 -4.01
N ASP A 5 -2.16 15.68 -3.49
CA ASP A 5 -1.03 15.21 -4.31
C ASP A 5 -0.75 13.70 -4.23
N VAL A 6 -1.30 12.99 -3.24
CA VAL A 6 -1.10 11.56 -3.05
C VAL A 6 -2.40 10.94 -2.54
N VAL A 7 -3.09 10.22 -3.43
CA VAL A 7 -4.28 9.44 -3.10
C VAL A 7 -3.81 8.00 -2.79
N PRO A 8 -3.92 7.54 -1.53
CA PRO A 8 -3.61 6.16 -1.19
C PRO A 8 -4.78 5.23 -1.51
N ASP A 9 -4.51 3.95 -1.74
CA ASP A 9 -5.56 2.94 -1.88
C ASP A 9 -6.37 2.78 -0.59
N LEU A 10 -5.69 2.80 0.56
CA LEU A 10 -6.33 2.88 1.87
C LEU A 10 -5.68 3.95 2.76
N TYR A 11 -6.54 4.69 3.46
CA TYR A 11 -6.16 5.63 4.51
C TYR A 11 -6.69 5.18 5.87
N LEU A 12 -5.79 5.05 6.84
CA LEU A 12 -6.10 4.60 8.18
C LEU A 12 -5.61 5.65 9.20
N VAL A 13 -6.34 5.79 10.30
CA VAL A 13 -5.90 6.57 11.46
C VAL A 13 -5.88 5.66 12.68
N ARG A 14 -4.71 5.50 13.29
CA ARG A 14 -4.54 4.72 14.52
C ARG A 14 -3.88 5.60 15.58
N GLN A 15 -4.53 5.75 16.73
CA GLN A 15 -4.03 6.60 17.83
C GLN A 15 -3.65 8.03 17.38
N GLY A 16 -4.46 8.61 16.48
CA GLY A 16 -4.23 9.95 15.93
C GLY A 16 -3.10 10.05 14.91
N ARG A 17 -2.45 8.93 14.54
CA ARG A 17 -1.39 8.88 13.53
C ARG A 17 -1.94 8.37 12.19
N PRO A 18 -1.67 9.06 11.07
CA PRO A 18 -2.06 8.59 9.75
C PRO A 18 -1.17 7.43 9.30
N LEU A 19 -1.77 6.44 8.63
CA LEU A 19 -1.10 5.36 7.93
C LEU A 19 -1.71 5.22 6.54
N PHE A 20 -0.86 5.26 5.52
CA PHE A 20 -1.25 5.04 4.13
C PHE A 20 -0.89 3.61 3.75
N VAL A 21 -1.77 2.93 3.02
CA VAL A 21 -1.50 1.61 2.46
C VAL A 21 -1.70 1.66 0.96
N GLU A 22 -0.74 1.11 0.24
CA GLU A 22 -0.72 0.98 -1.22
C GLU A 22 -0.65 -0.51 -1.58
N VAL A 23 -1.34 -0.93 -2.64
CA VAL A 23 -1.34 -2.32 -3.11
C VAL A 23 -0.74 -2.39 -4.51
N ALA A 24 0.48 -2.94 -4.61
CA ALA A 24 1.15 -3.12 -5.89
C ALA A 24 0.72 -4.45 -6.53
N VAL A 25 0.18 -4.40 -7.76
CA VAL A 25 -0.31 -5.62 -8.46
C VAL A 25 0.59 -6.05 -9.62
N THR A 26 1.01 -5.15 -10.49
CA THR A 26 2.06 -5.44 -11.50
C THR A 26 3.04 -4.30 -11.70
N HIS A 27 2.70 -3.12 -11.21
CA HIS A 27 3.57 -1.96 -11.14
C HIS A 27 3.71 -1.62 -9.66
N THR A 28 4.94 -1.51 -9.19
CA THR A 28 5.28 -0.98 -7.87
C THR A 28 4.87 0.48 -7.78
N CYS A 29 4.74 1.05 -6.58
CA CYS A 29 4.65 2.50 -6.45
C CYS A 29 5.88 3.14 -7.12
N ASP A 30 5.64 4.10 -8.02
CA ASP A 30 6.72 4.86 -8.65
C ASP A 30 7.61 5.51 -7.57
N GLU A 31 8.92 5.55 -7.81
CA GLU A 31 9.91 6.12 -6.88
C GLU A 31 9.55 7.56 -6.45
N LEU A 32 8.93 8.33 -7.36
CA LEU A 32 8.39 9.66 -7.09
C LEU A 32 7.28 9.69 -6.02
N LYS A 33 6.41 8.67 -5.97
CA LYS A 33 5.33 8.55 -4.97
C LYS A 33 5.92 8.18 -3.60
N ILE A 34 6.89 7.27 -3.57
CA ILE A 34 7.60 6.85 -2.35
C ILE A 34 8.39 8.03 -1.75
N GLU A 35 9.10 8.78 -2.58
CA GLU A 35 9.88 9.93 -2.13
C GLU A 35 8.99 11.05 -1.56
N ARG A 36 7.83 11.31 -2.18
CA ARG A 36 6.82 12.25 -1.65
C ARG A 36 6.27 11.83 -0.29
N LEU A 37 6.01 10.53 -0.09
CA LEU A 37 5.53 10.00 1.20
C LEU A 37 6.60 10.14 2.29
N ARG A 38 7.86 9.79 1.99
CA ARG A 38 9.00 9.93 2.90
C ARG A 38 9.24 11.39 3.29
N ASN A 39 9.27 12.30 2.32
CA ASN A 39 9.53 13.73 2.56
C ASN A 39 8.44 14.40 3.42
N ARG A 40 7.22 13.85 3.46
CA ARG A 40 6.11 14.38 4.27
C ARG A 40 6.01 13.74 5.66
N GLY A 41 6.90 12.81 6.00
CA GLY A 41 6.86 12.09 7.29
C GLY A 41 5.59 11.24 7.47
N ILE A 42 4.96 10.82 6.38
CA ILE A 42 3.74 10.01 6.41
C ILE A 42 4.15 8.54 6.48
N SER A 43 3.71 7.84 7.52
CA SER A 43 3.86 6.39 7.60
C SER A 43 3.10 5.73 6.47
N SER A 44 3.77 4.88 5.71
CA SER A 44 3.21 4.13 4.59
C SER A 44 3.66 2.68 4.64
N VAL A 45 2.82 1.80 4.08
CA VAL A 45 3.14 0.38 3.85
C VAL A 45 2.69 0.04 2.44
N GLU A 46 3.58 -0.55 1.65
CA GLU A 46 3.20 -1.18 0.38
C GLU A 46 2.96 -2.68 0.59
N ILE A 47 1.88 -3.23 0.02
CA ILE A 47 1.62 -4.66 -0.04
C ILE A 47 1.85 -5.14 -1.47
N ASP A 48 2.86 -6.00 -1.66
CA ASP A 48 3.23 -6.51 -2.99
C ASP A 48 2.44 -7.77 -3.35
N LEU A 49 1.46 -7.62 -4.23
CA LEU A 49 0.69 -8.71 -4.82
C LEU A 49 1.19 -9.12 -6.22
N SER A 50 2.36 -8.65 -6.68
CA SER A 50 2.90 -8.96 -8.01
C SER A 50 3.11 -10.44 -8.30
N ARG A 51 3.19 -11.25 -7.24
CA ARG A 51 3.34 -12.70 -7.30
C ARG A 51 2.02 -13.46 -7.13
N THR A 52 0.91 -12.76 -6.90
CA THR A 52 -0.42 -13.38 -6.76
C THR A 52 -0.99 -13.66 -8.14
N PRO A 53 -1.49 -14.88 -8.43
CA PRO A 53 -2.16 -15.17 -9.69
C PRO A 53 -3.33 -14.21 -9.95
N ARG A 54 -3.50 -13.77 -11.20
CA ARG A 54 -4.56 -12.81 -11.56
C ARG A 54 -5.96 -13.40 -11.45
N ASP A 55 -6.07 -14.72 -11.55
CA ASP A 55 -7.28 -15.52 -11.41
C ASP A 55 -7.41 -16.17 -10.02
N ALA A 56 -6.58 -15.74 -9.05
CA ALA A 56 -6.65 -16.21 -7.68
C ALA A 56 -8.05 -15.98 -7.08
N CYS A 57 -8.51 -16.95 -6.29
CA CYS A 57 -9.80 -16.81 -5.63
C CYS A 57 -9.71 -15.78 -4.49
N LEU A 58 -10.87 -15.30 -4.03
CA LEU A 58 -10.94 -14.33 -2.93
C LEU A 58 -10.23 -14.81 -1.66
N GLY A 59 -10.24 -16.12 -1.40
CA GLY A 59 -9.56 -16.72 -0.25
C GLY A 59 -8.04 -16.54 -0.33
N ASP A 60 -7.46 -16.80 -1.51
CA ASP A 60 -6.01 -16.70 -1.73
C ASP A 60 -5.56 -15.23 -1.69
N VAL A 61 -6.32 -14.33 -2.32
CA VAL A 61 -6.04 -12.88 -2.25
C VAL A 61 -6.11 -12.38 -0.81
N ARG A 62 -7.10 -12.83 -0.05
CA ARG A 62 -7.22 -12.48 1.37
C ARG A 62 -6.02 -12.95 2.18
N ASP A 63 -5.55 -14.17 1.96
CA ASP A 63 -4.40 -14.69 2.68
C ASP A 63 -3.11 -13.96 2.30
N ALA A 64 -2.95 -13.62 1.01
CA ALA A 64 -1.87 -12.77 0.51
C ALA A 64 -1.85 -11.41 1.22
N VAL A 65 -2.96 -10.67 1.16
CA VAL A 65 -3.08 -9.32 1.74
C VAL A 65 -2.85 -9.33 3.25
N LEU A 66 -3.34 -10.34 3.96
CA LEU A 66 -3.30 -10.37 5.43
C LEU A 66 -2.04 -11.02 5.99
N ARG A 67 -1.37 -11.91 5.25
CA ARG A 67 -0.32 -12.78 5.83
C ARG A 67 0.92 -12.92 4.97
N THR A 68 0.79 -13.30 3.70
CA THR A 68 1.93 -13.84 2.94
C THR A 68 2.62 -12.85 2.01
N ALA A 69 1.93 -11.78 1.57
CA ALA A 69 2.52 -10.78 0.68
C ALA A 69 3.67 -9.99 1.36
N PRO A 70 4.78 -9.73 0.65
CA PRO A 70 5.85 -8.86 1.12
C PRO A 70 5.35 -7.45 1.45
N ARG A 71 6.03 -6.78 2.40
CA ARG A 71 5.72 -5.42 2.82
C ARG A 71 7.00 -4.59 2.95
N SER A 72 6.93 -3.34 2.49
CA SER A 72 8.03 -2.35 2.55
C SER A 72 7.54 -0.96 2.93
#